data_AF-A0A846CEK0-F1
#
_entry.id   AF-A0A846CEK0-F1
#
_cell.length_a   1.000
_cell.length_b   1.000
_cell.length_c   1.000
_cell.angle_alpha   90.00
_cell.angle_beta   90.00
_cell.angle_gamma   90.00
#
_symmetry.space_group_name_H-M   'P 1'
#
loop_
_entity.id
_entity.type
_entity.pdbx_description
1 polymer ?
#
loop_
_entity_poly.entity_id
_entity_poly.type
_entity_poly.pdbx_seq_one_letter_code
_entity_poly.pdbx_strand_id
1 'polypeptide(L)'
;MALDREKLEYFIKKYEKKDRNQLIETGHLINNPPEKGTELITEKYRSDRGNELLIIAKDILFSLLFGDESNHVKYTRIEQELLTLTVPIFKSESLNFMKATTEISGLGTWQYPDSISNDSRADNIILQVEYGEIEGELIGDGIVTSLSLINNLEINEQILYARMINVEQSTLIT
;
A
#
# COMPACT_ATOMS: atom_id res chain seq x y z
N MET A 1 14.32 -10.69 -2.30
CA MET A 1 15.21 -9.89 -1.41
C MET A 1 15.04 -10.43 0.00
N ALA A 2 16.10 -10.78 0.73
CA ALA A 2 15.93 -11.18 2.14
C ALA A 2 15.61 -9.93 2.97
N LEU A 3 14.35 -9.80 3.41
CA LEU A 3 13.87 -8.71 4.25
C LEU A 3 14.01 -9.13 5.71
N ASP A 4 14.88 -8.43 6.42
CA ASP A 4 15.09 -8.56 7.86
C ASP A 4 14.64 -7.29 8.58
N ARG A 5 14.59 -7.36 9.92
CA ARG A 5 14.15 -6.26 10.78
C ARG A 5 14.92 -4.97 10.52
N GLU A 6 16.25 -5.02 10.43
CA GLU A 6 17.09 -3.84 10.24
C GLU A 6 16.82 -3.15 8.89
N LYS A 7 16.66 -3.93 7.82
CA LYS A 7 16.30 -3.39 6.50
C LYS A 7 14.91 -2.75 6.50
N LEU A 8 13.95 -3.36 7.20
CA LEU A 8 12.60 -2.82 7.32
C LEU A 8 12.59 -1.52 8.11
N GLU A 9 13.26 -1.47 9.26
CA GLU A 9 13.42 -0.25 10.08
C GLU A 9 14.12 0.87 9.28
N TYR A 10 15.18 0.54 8.54
CA TYR A 10 15.84 1.50 7.65
C TYR A 10 14.92 2.01 6.55
N PHE A 11 14.15 1.13 5.91
CA PHE A 11 13.19 1.49 4.87
C PHE A 11 12.12 2.43 5.42
N ILE A 12 11.49 2.06 6.54
CA ILE A 12 10.48 2.88 7.22
C ILE A 12 11.09 4.24 7.52
N LYS A 13 12.19 4.31 8.27
CA LYS A 13 12.81 5.59 8.66
C LYS A 13 13.22 6.47 7.47
N LYS A 14 13.67 5.86 6.36
CA LYS A 14 14.10 6.58 5.16
C LYS A 14 12.93 7.19 4.39
N TYR A 15 11.78 6.52 4.40
CA TYR A 15 10.62 6.89 3.59
C TYR A 15 9.40 7.35 4.40
N GLU A 16 9.50 7.32 5.73
CA GLU A 16 8.53 7.88 6.65
C GLU A 16 8.26 9.34 6.25
N LYS A 17 6.99 9.71 6.11
CA LYS A 17 6.55 11.08 5.78
C LYS A 17 7.04 11.62 4.44
N LYS A 18 7.50 10.77 3.50
CA LYS A 18 7.73 11.22 2.13
C LYS A 18 6.42 11.54 1.43
N ASP A 19 6.13 12.83 1.35
CA ASP A 19 5.03 13.36 0.59
C ASP A 19 5.38 13.55 -0.89
N ARG A 20 4.36 13.92 -1.67
CA ARG A 20 4.50 14.17 -3.10
C ARG A 20 5.50 15.28 -3.42
N ASN A 21 5.55 16.33 -2.62
CA ASN A 21 6.43 17.48 -2.87
C ASN A 21 7.89 17.06 -2.76
N GLN A 22 8.22 16.30 -1.71
CA GLN A 22 9.56 15.75 -1.54
C GLN A 22 9.95 14.82 -2.71
N LEU A 23 9.02 14.02 -3.25
CA LEU A 23 9.30 13.16 -4.40
C LEU A 23 9.55 13.96 -5.69
N ILE A 24 8.91 15.12 -5.86
CA ILE A 24 9.20 16.06 -6.95
C ILE A 24 10.57 16.72 -6.74
N GLU A 25 10.83 17.27 -5.56
CA GLU A 25 12.09 17.96 -5.22
C GLU A 25 13.30 17.03 -5.36
N THR A 26 13.16 15.77 -4.96
CA THR A 26 14.22 14.76 -5.06
C THR A 26 14.31 14.10 -6.44
N GLY A 27 13.48 14.51 -7.40
CA GLY A 27 13.51 14.06 -8.79
C GLY A 27 13.00 12.64 -9.03
N HIS A 28 12.21 12.08 -8.13
CA HIS A 28 11.53 10.79 -8.33
C HIS A 28 10.30 10.96 -9.23
N LEU A 29 9.59 12.07 -9.07
CA LEU A 29 8.49 12.51 -9.94
C LEU A 29 8.96 13.62 -10.87
N ILE A 30 8.59 13.53 -12.14
CA ILE A 30 8.99 14.44 -13.22
C ILE A 30 7.80 14.82 -14.10
N ASN A 31 7.99 15.76 -15.02
CA ASN A 31 7.03 16.14 -16.07
C ASN A 31 5.65 16.60 -15.54
N ASN A 32 5.61 17.20 -14.34
CA ASN A 32 4.39 17.68 -13.70
C ASN A 32 3.30 16.61 -13.59
N PRO A 33 3.40 15.69 -12.61
CA PRO A 33 2.46 14.58 -12.46
C PRO A 33 1.00 15.05 -12.23
N PRO A 34 0.00 14.26 -12.64
CA PRO A 34 -1.42 14.61 -12.59
C PRO A 34 -1.91 14.81 -11.16
N GLU A 35 -2.84 15.72 -10.92
CA GLU A 35 -3.36 16.02 -9.58
C GLU A 35 -3.84 14.77 -8.84
N LYS A 36 -3.73 14.79 -7.50
CA LYS A 36 -4.19 13.68 -6.65
C LYS A 36 -5.70 13.45 -6.82
N GLY A 37 -6.11 12.18 -6.82
CA GLY A 37 -7.48 11.74 -7.07
C GLY A 37 -7.89 11.68 -8.54
N THR A 38 -6.96 11.91 -9.49
CA THR A 38 -7.27 11.88 -10.92
C THR A 38 -6.72 10.60 -11.58
N GLU A 39 -5.93 10.73 -12.64
CA GLU A 39 -5.32 9.62 -13.37
C GLU A 39 -4.19 8.96 -12.56
N LEU A 40 -3.85 7.73 -12.93
CA LEU A 40 -2.64 7.07 -12.47
C LEU A 40 -1.41 7.89 -12.85
N ILE A 41 -0.42 7.90 -11.96
CA ILE A 41 0.93 8.30 -12.34
C ILE A 41 1.48 7.12 -13.15
N THR A 42 1.72 7.33 -14.44
CA THR A 42 2.40 6.35 -15.29
C THR A 42 3.89 6.65 -15.38
N GLU A 43 4.65 5.80 -16.08
CA GLU A 43 6.10 5.94 -16.21
C GLU A 43 6.52 7.28 -16.82
N LYS A 44 5.66 7.94 -17.61
CA LYS A 44 5.92 9.28 -18.18
C LYS A 44 6.19 10.35 -17.11
N TYR A 45 5.75 10.13 -15.88
CA TYR A 45 5.87 11.05 -14.75
C TYR A 45 6.85 10.58 -13.68
N ARG A 46 7.56 9.47 -13.91
CA ARG A 46 8.58 8.96 -12.99
C ARG A 46 9.94 8.98 -13.67
N SER A 47 10.97 9.34 -12.92
CA SER A 47 12.35 9.07 -13.36
C SER A 47 12.69 7.59 -13.15
N ASP A 48 13.85 7.15 -13.63
CA ASP A 48 14.36 5.80 -13.35
C ASP A 48 14.41 5.51 -11.84
N ARG A 49 14.83 6.50 -11.04
CA ARG A 49 14.83 6.42 -9.57
C ARG A 49 13.43 6.31 -8.99
N GLY A 50 12.45 6.98 -9.60
CA GLY A 50 11.03 6.86 -9.23
C GLY A 50 10.48 5.48 -9.53
N ASN A 51 10.84 4.88 -10.68
CA ASN A 51 10.47 3.52 -11.04
C ASN A 51 11.13 2.48 -10.11
N GLU A 52 12.42 2.63 -9.83
CA GLU A 52 13.13 1.78 -8.85
C GLU A 52 12.48 1.84 -7.47
N LEU A 53 12.13 3.04 -6.98
CA LEU A 53 11.46 3.19 -5.70
C LEU A 53 10.07 2.55 -5.67
N LEU A 54 9.31 2.64 -6.76
CA LEU A 54 8.02 1.99 -6.88
C LEU A 54 8.15 0.47 -6.82
N ILE A 55 9.13 -0.10 -7.52
CA ILE A 55 9.43 -1.54 -7.48
C ILE A 55 9.79 -1.97 -6.06
N ILE A 56 10.70 -1.24 -5.40
CA ILE A 56 11.09 -1.54 -4.01
C ILE A 56 9.88 -1.50 -3.06
N ALA A 57 9.01 -0.50 -3.19
CA ALA A 57 7.82 -0.38 -2.36
C ALA A 57 6.84 -1.56 -2.58
N LYS A 58 6.64 -1.98 -3.83
CA LYS A 58 5.80 -3.16 -4.15
C LYS A 58 6.42 -4.45 -3.65
N ASP A 59 7.72 -4.65 -3.82
CA ASP A 59 8.44 -5.84 -3.37
C ASP A 59 8.42 -5.97 -1.85
N ILE A 60 8.59 -4.85 -1.13
CA ILE A 60 8.50 -4.82 0.33
C ILE A 60 7.06 -5.12 0.76
N LEU A 61 6.06 -4.46 0.18
CA LEU A 61 4.65 -4.74 0.51
C LEU A 61 4.31 -6.21 0.27
N PHE A 62 4.71 -6.77 -0.87
CA PHE A 62 4.53 -8.20 -1.16
C PHE A 62 5.25 -9.08 -0.12
N SER A 63 6.49 -8.76 0.23
CA SER A 63 7.26 -9.52 1.22
C SER A 63 6.68 -9.44 2.64
N LEU A 64 6.08 -8.32 3.01
CA LEU A 64 5.44 -8.15 4.33
C LEU A 64 4.17 -8.99 4.45
N LEU A 65 3.36 -9.00 3.39
CA LEU A 65 2.07 -9.68 3.31
C LEU A 65 2.20 -11.19 3.07
N PHE A 66 3.10 -11.61 2.18
CA PHE A 66 3.18 -12.99 1.67
C PHE A 66 4.55 -13.64 1.88
N GLY A 67 5.53 -12.92 2.43
CA GLY A 67 6.88 -13.44 2.64
C GLY A 67 6.92 -14.55 3.69
N ASP A 68 7.63 -15.62 3.36
CA ASP A 68 7.86 -16.79 4.21
C ASP A 68 9.36 -17.19 4.18
N GLU A 69 9.67 -18.34 4.78
CA GLU A 69 11.05 -18.86 4.81
C GLU A 69 11.62 -19.13 3.41
N SER A 70 10.76 -19.46 2.43
CA SER A 70 11.18 -19.72 1.04
C SER A 70 11.65 -18.45 0.33
N ASN A 71 11.12 -17.28 0.75
CA ASN A 71 11.50 -15.95 0.27
C ASN A 71 12.51 -15.24 1.17
N HIS A 72 13.13 -15.94 2.13
CA HIS A 72 14.06 -15.39 3.12
C HIS A 72 13.47 -14.28 4.00
N VAL A 73 12.17 -14.34 4.28
CA VAL A 73 11.49 -13.45 5.23
C VAL A 73 11.21 -14.26 6.50
N LYS A 74 12.03 -14.08 7.54
CA LYS A 74 11.84 -14.74 8.84
C LYS A 74 11.49 -13.72 9.90
N TYR A 75 10.20 -13.56 10.13
CA TYR A 75 9.64 -12.83 11.26
C TYR A 75 9.00 -13.81 12.22
N THR A 76 9.28 -13.67 13.52
CA THR A 76 8.50 -14.35 14.56
C THR A 76 7.19 -13.58 14.71
N ARG A 77 6.16 -13.99 13.96
CA ARG A 77 4.84 -13.38 14.00
C ARG A 77 4.18 -13.71 15.35
N ILE A 78 3.72 -12.68 16.06
CA ILE A 78 3.11 -12.83 17.39
C ILE A 78 1.61 -12.61 17.38
N GLU A 79 1.09 -11.92 16.36
CA GLU A 79 -0.33 -11.58 16.20
C GLU A 79 -0.75 -11.75 14.74
N GLN A 80 -2.04 -11.87 14.49
CA GLN A 80 -2.63 -11.92 13.16
C GLN A 80 -3.54 -10.72 12.93
N GLU A 81 -3.32 -10.00 11.82
CA GLU A 81 -4.05 -8.81 11.45
C GLU A 81 -4.66 -8.94 10.05
N LEU A 82 -5.78 -8.25 9.83
CA LEU A 82 -6.46 -8.15 8.55
C LEU A 82 -6.27 -6.74 7.97
N LEU A 83 -5.57 -6.64 6.85
CA LEU A 83 -5.52 -5.44 6.02
C LEU A 83 -6.75 -5.45 5.08
N THR A 84 -7.51 -4.35 5.07
CA THR A 84 -8.55 -4.07 4.09
C THR A 84 -8.22 -2.78 3.35
N LEU A 85 -8.19 -2.83 2.03
CA LEU A 85 -7.91 -1.69 1.16
C LEU A 85 -9.09 -1.46 0.21
N THR A 86 -9.50 -0.20 0.06
CA THR A 86 -10.49 0.20 -0.95
C THR A 86 -9.79 1.01 -2.03
N VAL A 87 -9.90 0.57 -3.29
CA VAL A 87 -9.33 1.28 -4.45
C VAL A 87 -10.31 1.32 -5.62
N PRO A 88 -10.26 2.37 -6.48
CA PRO A 88 -11.03 2.37 -7.72
C PRO A 88 -10.63 1.21 -8.64
N ILE A 89 -11.61 0.55 -9.25
CA ILE A 89 -11.39 -0.65 -10.10
C ILE A 89 -10.38 -0.36 -11.21
N PHE A 90 -10.47 0.80 -11.87
CA PHE A 90 -9.55 1.16 -12.96
C PHE A 90 -8.09 1.38 -12.51
N LYS A 91 -7.84 1.49 -11.20
CA LYS A 91 -6.50 1.61 -10.59
C LYS A 91 -6.03 0.34 -9.90
N SER A 92 -6.92 -0.63 -9.74
CA SER A 92 -6.64 -1.86 -9.00
C SER A 92 -5.53 -2.72 -9.60
N GLU A 93 -5.21 -2.54 -10.89
CA GLU A 93 -4.06 -3.20 -11.55
C GLU A 93 -2.71 -2.81 -10.92
N SER A 94 -2.60 -1.63 -10.30
CA SER A 94 -1.41 -1.23 -9.54
C SER A 94 -1.09 -2.18 -8.38
N LEU A 95 -2.10 -2.92 -7.90
CA LEU A 95 -2.01 -3.89 -6.79
C LEU A 95 -2.45 -5.30 -7.22
N ASN A 96 -2.20 -5.67 -8.49
CA ASN A 96 -2.63 -6.97 -9.03
C ASN A 96 -2.14 -8.18 -8.20
N PHE A 97 -0.97 -8.08 -7.57
CA PHE A 97 -0.45 -9.14 -6.69
C PHE A 97 -1.36 -9.44 -5.48
N MET A 98 -2.20 -8.49 -5.04
CA MET A 98 -3.20 -8.72 -3.99
C MET A 98 -4.47 -9.37 -4.53
N LYS A 99 -4.85 -9.07 -5.79
CA LYS A 99 -6.04 -9.66 -6.43
C LYS A 99 -5.95 -11.18 -6.55
N ALA A 100 -4.75 -11.69 -6.81
CA ALA A 100 -4.52 -13.12 -6.98
C ALA A 100 -4.77 -13.95 -5.70
N THR A 101 -4.78 -13.32 -4.53
CA THR A 101 -4.82 -14.03 -3.24
C THR A 101 -6.12 -13.83 -2.48
N THR A 102 -6.78 -12.67 -2.61
CA THR A 102 -7.99 -12.38 -1.82
C THR A 102 -8.80 -11.25 -2.46
N GLU A 103 -9.66 -11.62 -3.42
CA GLU A 103 -10.72 -10.76 -3.92
C GLU A 103 -12.04 -11.11 -3.22
N ILE A 104 -12.58 -10.18 -2.43
CA ILE A 104 -14.00 -10.15 -2.13
C ILE A 104 -14.55 -9.02 -3.02
N SER A 105 -15.14 -9.38 -4.17
CA SER A 105 -15.73 -8.40 -5.10
C SER A 105 -16.96 -7.74 -4.45
N GLY A 106 -16.73 -6.82 -3.52
CA GLY A 106 -17.73 -5.93 -2.97
C GLY A 106 -17.82 -4.70 -3.87
N LEU A 107 -18.79 -4.69 -4.80
CA LEU A 107 -19.15 -3.50 -5.54
C LEU A 107 -19.68 -2.46 -4.56
N GLY A 108 -18.93 -1.37 -4.34
CA GLY A 108 -19.28 -0.33 -3.38
C GLY A 108 -18.96 1.07 -3.90
N THR A 109 -19.95 1.97 -3.85
CA THR A 109 -19.77 3.41 -4.07
C THR A 109 -19.43 4.09 -2.74
N TRP A 110 -18.31 3.69 -2.11
CA TRP A 110 -17.89 4.32 -0.86
C TRP A 110 -17.68 5.82 -1.08
N GLN A 111 -18.25 6.64 -0.18
CA GLN A 111 -18.17 8.10 -0.21
C GLN A 111 -17.42 8.56 1.03
N TYR A 112 -16.42 9.42 0.86
CA TYR A 112 -15.86 10.14 2.00
C TYR A 112 -16.93 11.09 2.58
N PRO A 113 -17.20 11.08 3.91
CA PRO A 113 -18.27 11.88 4.50
C PRO A 113 -18.16 13.39 4.23
N ASP A 114 -16.93 13.89 4.16
CA ASP A 114 -16.63 15.32 4.03
C ASP A 114 -16.43 15.81 2.59
N SER A 115 -16.67 14.97 1.57
CA SER A 115 -16.56 15.35 0.14
C SER A 115 -15.19 15.96 -0.27
N ILE A 116 -14.12 15.62 0.46
CA ILE A 116 -12.76 16.12 0.20
C ILE A 116 -12.09 15.30 -0.91
N SER A 117 -12.51 14.05 -1.10
CA SER A 117 -12.06 13.18 -2.18
C SER A 117 -12.69 13.63 -3.50
N ASN A 118 -11.90 13.69 -4.58
CA ASN A 118 -12.44 13.62 -5.95
C ASN A 118 -13.06 12.22 -6.20
N ASP A 119 -14.10 11.88 -5.42
CA ASP A 119 -14.94 10.70 -5.55
C ASP A 119 -15.85 10.92 -6.77
N SER A 120 -15.25 10.90 -7.95
CA SER A 120 -15.99 10.43 -9.12
C SER A 120 -16.59 9.07 -8.73
N ARG A 121 -17.86 8.81 -9.07
CA ARG A 121 -18.60 7.57 -8.79
C ARG A 121 -17.98 6.34 -9.47
N ALA A 122 -16.69 6.12 -9.26
CA ALA A 122 -15.92 5.04 -9.78
C ALA A 122 -16.26 3.80 -8.97
N ASP A 123 -16.54 2.71 -9.67
CA ASP A 123 -16.68 1.42 -9.04
C ASP A 123 -15.39 1.11 -8.28
N ASN A 124 -15.51 0.78 -6.99
CA ASN A 124 -14.38 0.38 -6.16
C ASN A 124 -14.32 -1.14 -6.02
N ILE A 125 -13.11 -1.63 -5.74
CA ILE A 125 -12.84 -2.99 -5.31
C ILE A 125 -12.28 -2.95 -3.88
N ILE A 126 -12.69 -3.93 -3.08
CA ILE A 126 -12.17 -4.16 -1.74
C ILE A 126 -11.18 -5.31 -1.83
N LEU A 127 -9.94 -5.04 -1.44
CA LEU A 127 -8.88 -6.03 -1.34
C LEU A 127 -8.65 -6.31 0.15
N GLN A 128 -8.63 -7.58 0.54
CA GLN A 128 -8.37 -7.99 1.92
C GLN A 128 -7.16 -8.91 1.96
N VAL A 129 -6.39 -8.89 3.03
CA VAL A 129 -5.29 -9.85 3.20
C VAL A 129 -4.97 -9.97 4.68
N GLU A 130 -4.83 -11.20 5.15
CA GLU A 130 -4.33 -11.46 6.50
C GLU A 130 -2.81 -11.50 6.48
N TYR A 131 -2.19 -10.88 7.48
CA TYR A 131 -0.75 -10.90 7.68
C TYR A 131 -0.44 -11.08 9.16
N GLY A 132 0.74 -11.64 9.44
CA GLY A 132 1.23 -11.71 10.81
C GLY A 132 1.90 -10.41 11.23
N GLU A 133 1.68 -9.94 12.44
CA GLU A 133 2.41 -8.80 13.01
C GLU A 133 3.54 -9.26 13.94
N ILE A 134 4.52 -8.40 14.18
CA ILE A 134 5.62 -8.62 15.14
C ILE A 134 5.57 -7.59 16.27
N GLU A 135 6.37 -7.82 17.30
CA GLU A 135 6.52 -6.87 18.41
C GLU A 135 6.90 -5.47 17.92
N GLY A 136 6.07 -4.48 18.29
CA GLY A 136 6.26 -3.07 17.94
C GLY A 136 5.60 -2.63 16.64
N GLU A 137 4.63 -3.40 16.11
CA GLU A 137 3.81 -3.03 14.92
C GLU A 137 4.63 -2.71 13.66
N LEU A 138 5.84 -3.28 13.57
CA LEU A 138 6.80 -2.93 12.53
C LEU A 138 6.31 -3.33 11.13
N ILE A 139 5.54 -4.41 11.01
CA ILE A 139 5.02 -4.88 9.74
C ILE A 139 3.94 -3.92 9.25
N GLY A 140 3.02 -3.53 10.12
CA GLY A 140 2.01 -2.49 9.89
C GLY A 140 2.63 -1.18 9.43
N ASP A 141 3.66 -0.68 10.13
CA ASP A 141 4.40 0.53 9.74
C ASP A 141 5.04 0.40 8.35
N GLY A 142 5.58 -0.78 8.05
CA GLY A 142 6.14 -1.13 6.73
C GLY A 142 5.09 -1.13 5.63
N ILE A 143 3.90 -1.70 5.90
CA ILE A 143 2.75 -1.72 4.99
C ILE A 143 2.29 -0.29 4.71
N VAL A 144 2.10 0.53 5.74
CA VAL A 144 1.68 1.94 5.61
C VAL A 144 2.68 2.75 4.80
N THR A 145 3.97 2.59 5.09
CA THR A 145 5.05 3.28 4.34
C THR A 145 5.04 2.88 2.87
N SER A 146 4.90 1.59 2.58
CA SER A 146 4.87 1.07 1.21
C SER A 146 3.63 1.54 0.45
N LEU A 147 2.45 1.48 1.07
CA LEU A 147 1.20 1.98 0.48
C LEU A 147 1.25 3.49 0.21
N SER A 148 1.85 4.28 1.13
CA SER A 148 2.05 5.71 0.92
C SER A 148 2.93 6.00 -0.30
N LEU A 149 4.04 5.28 -0.46
CA LEU A 149 4.91 5.41 -1.64
C LEU A 149 4.19 5.01 -2.92
N ILE A 150 3.52 3.85 -2.94
CA ILE A 150 2.75 3.39 -4.11
C ILE A 150 1.66 4.40 -4.46
N ASN A 151 0.99 4.99 -3.46
CA ASN A 151 -0.01 6.02 -3.68
C ASN A 151 0.58 7.29 -4.30
N ASN A 152 1.80 7.68 -3.91
CA ASN A 152 2.45 8.87 -4.46
C ASN A 152 3.19 8.64 -5.77
N LEU A 153 3.50 7.40 -6.12
CA LEU A 153 4.24 7.05 -7.32
C LEU A 153 3.37 6.47 -8.43
N GLU A 154 2.20 5.91 -8.14
CA GLU A 154 1.39 5.19 -9.13
C GLU A 154 -0.12 5.40 -8.95
N ILE A 155 -0.72 4.96 -7.85
CA ILE A 155 -2.19 4.95 -7.67
C ILE A 155 -2.77 6.38 -7.71
N ASN A 156 -2.07 7.34 -7.09
CA ASN A 156 -2.42 8.75 -7.11
C ASN A 156 -3.81 9.07 -6.53
N GLU A 157 -4.25 8.36 -5.49
CA GLU A 157 -5.43 8.76 -4.70
C GLU A 157 -5.12 9.93 -3.77
N GLN A 158 -6.11 10.80 -3.59
CA GLN A 158 -6.06 11.87 -2.60
C GLN A 158 -6.09 11.29 -1.18
N ILE A 159 -6.93 10.28 -0.95
CA ILE A 159 -6.99 9.50 0.27
C ILE A 159 -7.01 8.03 -0.15
N LEU A 160 -5.94 7.31 0.16
CA LEU A 160 -5.92 5.85 -0.02
C LEU A 160 -6.43 5.21 1.27
N TYR A 161 -7.64 4.64 1.23
CA TYR A 161 -8.26 4.05 2.42
C TYR A 161 -7.72 2.64 2.67
N ALA A 162 -6.98 2.51 3.77
CA ALA A 162 -6.50 1.25 4.32
C ALA A 162 -6.96 1.12 5.78
N ARG A 163 -7.40 -0.07 6.17
CA ARG A 163 -7.78 -0.41 7.55
C ARG A 163 -7.04 -1.68 7.96
N MET A 164 -6.39 -1.64 9.11
CA MET A 164 -5.74 -2.80 9.74
C MET A 164 -6.50 -3.12 11.03
N ILE A 165 -6.83 -4.39 11.25
CA ILE A 165 -7.60 -4.86 12.41
C ILE A 165 -6.95 -6.13 12.94
N ASN A 166 -6.72 -6.20 14.24
CA ASN A 166 -6.29 -7.42 14.91
C ASN A 166 -7.43 -8.49 14.86
N VAL A 167 -7.13 -9.64 14.27
CA VAL A 167 -8.08 -10.74 14.04
C VAL A 167 -8.40 -11.47 15.36
N GLU A 168 -7.46 -11.57 16.27
CA GLU A 168 -7.65 -12.26 17.57
C GLU A 168 -8.60 -11.50 18.50
N GLN A 169 -8.75 -10.19 18.30
CA GLN A 169 -9.75 -9.36 18.99
C GLN A 169 -11.12 -9.39 18.29
N SER A 170 -11.24 -10.05 17.15
CA SER A 170 -12.49 -10.17 16.40
C SER A 170 -13.28 -11.39 16.89
N THR A 171 -14.36 -11.15 17.63
CA THR A 171 -15.21 -12.24 18.13
C THR A 171 -16.18 -12.70 17.03
N LEU A 172 -16.07 -13.96 16.62
CA LEU A 172 -17.08 -14.63 15.80
C LEU A 172 -18.13 -15.25 16.74
N ILE A 173 -19.37 -14.74 16.69
CA ILE A 173 -20.50 -15.33 17.42
C ILE A 173 -21.21 -16.27 16.44
N THR A 174 -21.22 -17.57 16.73
CA THR A 174 -22.03 -18.59 16.02
C THR A 174 -23.42 -18.72 16.61
#